data_AF-A0A2G6UPE0-F1
#
_entry.id   AF-A0A2G6UPE0-F1
#
_cell.length_a   1.000
_cell.length_b   1.000
_cell.length_c   1.000
_cell.angle_alpha   90.00
_cell.angle_beta   90.00
_cell.angle_gamma   90.00
#
_symmetry.space_group_name_H-M   'P 1'
#
loop_
_entity.id
_entity.type
_entity.pdbx_description
1 polymer ?
#
loop_
_entity_poly.entity_id
_entity_poly.type
_entity_poly.pdbx_seq_one_letter_code
_entity_poly.pdbx_strand_id
1 'polypeptide(L)'
;MISEKIILGIDPGTAIMGFGIISVKKGKMEMVSIHELILKKYPNHETKLKYIFDKTLALIDEYHPDEVALEAPFFGKNVQSMLKLGRAQGVAMAASLYRNIPITEYSPKKIKMAITGNGNASKEQVAGMLQNLLNLKEFPTKYLDASDGLAVAVCHHFNSGTIADTKSYSGWDSFLKQNPGRVK
;
A
#
# COMPACT_ATOMS: atom_id res chain seq x y z
N MET A 1 -12.14 18.09 18.94
CA MET A 1 -11.19 16.98 19.20
C MET A 1 -10.31 16.84 17.97
N ILE A 2 -9.00 16.66 18.14
CA ILE A 2 -8.12 16.45 16.98
C ILE A 2 -8.24 14.99 16.61
N SER A 3 -8.82 14.72 15.44
CA SER A 3 -9.02 13.36 14.95
C SER A 3 -7.67 12.71 14.73
N GLU A 4 -7.48 11.55 15.35
CA GLU A 4 -6.46 10.60 14.95
C GLU A 4 -6.94 9.93 13.65
N LYS A 5 -6.01 9.67 12.74
CA LYS A 5 -6.27 8.95 11.49
C LYS A 5 -5.45 7.67 11.47
N ILE A 6 -6.07 6.53 11.17
CA ILE A 6 -5.43 5.22 11.02
C ILE A 6 -5.33 4.89 9.53
N ILE A 7 -4.13 4.54 9.08
CA ILE A 7 -3.87 4.18 7.68
C ILE A 7 -3.33 2.76 7.62
N LEU A 8 -3.95 1.92 6.78
CA LEU A 8 -3.47 0.57 6.47
C LEU A 8 -2.78 0.57 5.10
N GLY A 9 -1.47 0.36 5.09
CA GLY A 9 -0.68 0.12 3.88
C GLY A 9 -0.53 -1.37 3.60
N ILE A 10 -0.67 -1.74 2.32
CA ILE A 10 -0.60 -3.12 1.85
C ILE A 10 0.40 -3.20 0.70
N ASP A 11 1.37 -4.11 0.80
CA ASP A 11 2.24 -4.51 -0.31
C ASP A 11 1.82 -5.91 -0.81
N PRO A 12 1.07 -5.99 -1.94
CA PRO A 12 0.65 -7.26 -2.50
C PRO A 12 1.82 -8.05 -3.07
N GLY A 13 1.89 -9.34 -2.73
CA GLY A 13 2.86 -10.25 -3.33
C GLY A 13 2.32 -11.65 -3.54
N THR A 14 3.00 -12.45 -4.37
CA THR A 14 2.57 -13.83 -4.68
C THR A 14 3.11 -14.88 -3.70
N ALA A 15 4.15 -14.52 -2.93
CA ALA A 15 4.82 -15.40 -1.98
C ALA A 15 4.64 -14.93 -0.53
N ILE A 16 4.73 -13.62 -0.31
CA ILE A 16 4.51 -12.94 0.96
C ILE A 16 3.70 -11.68 0.62
N MET A 17 2.80 -11.28 1.50
CA MET A 17 2.05 -10.04 1.41
C MET A 17 2.27 -9.25 2.70
N GLY A 18 2.74 -8.01 2.57
CA GLY A 18 3.10 -7.15 3.69
C GLY A 18 1.97 -6.21 4.07
N PHE A 19 1.82 -5.95 5.37
CA PHE A 19 0.85 -5.01 5.91
C PHE A 19 1.52 -4.10 6.95
N GLY A 20 1.29 -2.80 6.85
CA GLY A 20 1.74 -1.82 7.83
C GLY A 20 0.59 -0.93 8.26
N ILE A 21 0.47 -0.70 9.57
CA ILE A 21 -0.55 0.17 10.15
C ILE A 21 0.16 1.32 10.85
N ILE A 22 -0.21 2.55 10.48
CA ILE A 22 0.25 3.77 11.14
C ILE A 22 -0.91 4.56 11.71
N SER A 23 -0.68 5.25 12.82
CA SER A 23 -1.56 6.29 13.32
C SER A 23 -0.94 7.66 13.04
N VAL A 24 -1.80 8.62 12.72
CA VAL A 24 -1.41 10.00 12.43
C VAL A 24 -2.18 10.93 13.35
N LYS A 25 -1.47 11.63 14.22
CA LYS A 25 -2.05 12.59 15.17
C LYS A 25 -1.28 13.89 15.15
N LYS A 26 -1.96 15.00 14.79
CA LYS A 26 -1.31 16.33 14.62
C LYS A 26 -0.10 16.29 13.67
N GLY A 27 -0.17 15.49 12.60
CA GLY A 27 0.92 15.32 11.64
C GLY A 27 2.11 14.47 12.13
N LYS A 28 2.07 13.97 13.37
CA LYS A 28 3.03 12.97 13.85
C LYS A 28 2.54 11.59 13.47
N MET A 29 3.40 10.82 12.83
CA MET A 29 3.16 9.41 12.48
C MET A 29 3.75 8.50 13.55
N GLU A 30 3.01 7.48 13.92
CA GLU A 30 3.48 6.39 14.78
C GLU A 30 3.14 5.05 14.15
N MET A 31 4.07 4.08 14.25
CA MET A 31 3.81 2.72 13.82
C MET A 31 2.92 2.03 14.86
N VAL A 32 1.76 1.55 14.43
CA VAL A 32 0.83 0.80 15.29
C VAL A 32 1.19 -0.68 15.26
N SER A 33 1.28 -1.26 14.06
CA SER A 33 1.60 -2.67 13.88
C SER A 33 2.10 -2.99 12.48
N ILE A 34 2.76 -4.13 12.37
CA ILE A 34 3.25 -4.69 11.11
C ILE A 34 2.86 -6.17 11.07
N HIS A 35 2.36 -6.62 9.92
CA HIS A 35 1.96 -8.01 9.71
C HIS A 35 2.45 -8.53 8.38
N GLU A 36 2.60 -9.85 8.28
CA GLU A 36 2.86 -10.53 7.02
C GLU A 36 1.90 -11.71 6.83
N LEU A 37 1.58 -11.99 5.57
CA LEU A 37 0.89 -13.21 5.17
C LEU A 37 1.82 -14.03 4.27
N ILE A 38 2.36 -15.12 4.82
CA ILE A 38 3.22 -16.05 4.09
C ILE A 38 2.33 -16.91 3.18
N LEU A 39 2.17 -16.50 1.92
CA LEU A 39 1.33 -17.16 0.92
C LEU A 39 1.98 -18.43 0.36
N LYS A 40 3.31 -18.51 0.34
CA LYS A 40 4.06 -19.68 -0.18
C LYS A 40 3.76 -20.99 0.57
N LYS A 41 3.22 -20.93 1.79
CA LYS A 41 2.86 -22.11 2.59
C LYS A 41 1.55 -22.77 2.15
N TYR A 42 0.75 -22.09 1.32
CA TYR A 42 -0.53 -22.61 0.86
C TYR A 42 -0.41 -23.27 -0.53
N PRO A 43 -1.06 -24.43 -0.72
CA PRO A 43 -0.78 -25.31 -1.86
C PRO A 43 -1.32 -24.79 -3.19
N ASN A 44 -2.51 -24.18 -3.19
CA ASN A 44 -3.17 -23.71 -4.41
C ASN A 44 -3.44 -22.20 -4.38
N HIS A 45 -3.77 -21.64 -5.54
CA HIS A 45 -3.90 -20.19 -5.72
C HIS A 45 -5.21 -19.66 -5.12
N GLU A 46 -6.29 -20.43 -5.23
CA GLU A 46 -7.62 -20.10 -4.74
C GLU A 46 -7.61 -19.96 -3.21
N THR A 47 -6.91 -20.86 -2.53
CA THR A 47 -6.73 -20.82 -1.07
C THR A 47 -5.94 -19.59 -0.64
N LYS A 48 -4.91 -19.20 -1.42
CA LYS A 48 -4.17 -17.96 -1.18
C LYS A 48 -5.09 -16.74 -1.24
N LEU A 49 -5.98 -16.68 -2.25
CA LEU A 49 -6.96 -15.59 -2.36
C LEU A 49 -7.89 -15.54 -1.13
N LYS A 50 -8.42 -16.68 -0.67
CA LYS A 50 -9.22 -16.72 0.55
C LYS A 50 -8.47 -16.14 1.76
N TYR A 51 -7.23 -16.58 1.99
CA TYR A 51 -6.44 -16.09 3.12
C TYR A 51 -6.05 -14.62 3.00
N ILE A 52 -5.87 -14.09 1.79
CA ILE A 52 -5.68 -12.65 1.58
C ILE A 52 -6.92 -11.91 2.04
N PHE A 53 -8.11 -12.33 1.56
CA PHE A 53 -9.37 -11.71 1.95
C PHE A 53 -9.57 -11.73 3.47
N ASP A 54 -9.44 -12.91 4.08
CA ASP A 54 -9.64 -13.09 5.52
C ASP A 54 -8.65 -12.26 6.34
N LYS A 55 -7.36 -12.24 5.96
CA LYS A 55 -6.33 -11.49 6.68
C LYS A 55 -6.53 -9.98 6.54
N THR A 56 -6.81 -9.50 5.33
CA THR A 56 -7.11 -8.07 5.12
C THR A 56 -8.34 -7.65 5.91
N LEU A 57 -9.42 -8.44 5.86
CA LEU A 57 -10.64 -8.14 6.60
C LEU A 57 -10.40 -8.15 8.12
N ALA A 58 -9.66 -9.14 8.64
CA ALA A 58 -9.32 -9.21 10.06
C ALA A 58 -8.52 -7.99 10.52
N LEU A 59 -7.56 -7.52 9.73
CA LEU A 59 -6.81 -6.30 10.05
C LEU A 59 -7.71 -5.05 10.03
N ILE A 60 -8.65 -4.96 9.08
CA ILE A 60 -9.61 -3.86 9.03
C ILE A 60 -10.52 -3.89 10.27
N ASP A 61 -11.03 -5.07 10.63
CA ASP A 61 -11.93 -5.24 11.78
C ASP A 61 -11.20 -5.06 13.13
N GLU A 62 -9.89 -5.30 13.18
CA GLU A 62 -9.07 -5.09 14.38
C GLU A 62 -8.68 -3.60 14.55
N TYR A 63 -8.14 -2.99 13.50
CA TYR A 63 -7.52 -1.65 13.60
C TYR A 63 -8.43 -0.50 13.15
N HIS A 64 -9.56 -0.79 12.50
CA HIS A 64 -10.51 0.21 12.00
C HIS A 64 -9.84 1.36 11.20
N PRO A 65 -9.07 1.05 10.13
CA PRO A 65 -8.41 2.07 9.34
C PRO A 65 -9.41 2.99 8.66
N ASP A 66 -9.10 4.30 8.62
CA ASP A 66 -9.88 5.29 7.88
C ASP A 66 -9.62 5.18 6.37
N GLU A 67 -8.40 4.79 6.00
CA GLU A 67 -7.93 4.73 4.61
C GLU A 67 -7.03 3.51 4.41
N VAL A 68 -7.13 2.90 3.23
CA VAL A 68 -6.24 1.83 2.77
C VAL A 68 -5.40 2.32 1.60
N ALA A 69 -4.11 2.02 1.63
CA ALA A 69 -3.20 2.25 0.53
C ALA A 69 -2.57 0.94 0.05
N LEU A 70 -2.43 0.78 -1.27
CA LEU A 70 -1.78 -0.39 -1.88
C LEU A 70 -0.60 0.01 -2.76
N GLU A 71 0.42 -0.83 -2.79
CA GLU A 71 1.39 -0.81 -3.89
C GLU A 71 0.72 -1.32 -5.18
N ALA A 72 0.83 -0.52 -6.24
CA ALA A 72 0.35 -0.86 -7.57
C ALA A 72 1.31 -1.85 -8.26
N PRO A 73 0.80 -2.85 -9.00
CA PRO A 73 1.62 -3.85 -9.65
C PRO A 73 2.55 -3.22 -10.67
N PHE A 74 3.84 -3.55 -10.59
CA PHE A 74 4.81 -3.13 -11.59
C PHE A 74 4.80 -4.06 -12.81
N PHE A 75 4.94 -3.50 -14.01
CA PHE A 75 4.97 -4.24 -15.27
C PHE A 75 6.17 -5.21 -15.32
N GLY A 76 5.90 -6.49 -15.08
CA GLY A 76 6.89 -7.56 -15.19
C GLY A 76 6.89 -8.22 -16.57
N LYS A 77 8.01 -8.85 -16.95
CA LYS A 77 8.13 -9.63 -18.21
C LYS A 77 7.24 -10.88 -18.24
N ASN A 78 6.80 -11.39 -17.09
CA ASN A 78 6.01 -12.62 -16.99
C ASN A 78 4.53 -12.34 -16.71
N VAL A 79 3.69 -12.54 -17.73
CA VAL A 79 2.24 -12.32 -17.71
C VAL A 79 1.52 -13.19 -16.68
N GLN A 80 1.97 -14.44 -16.46
CA GLN A 80 1.30 -15.33 -15.49
C GLN A 80 1.52 -14.87 -14.05
N SER A 81 2.73 -14.41 -13.73
CA SER A 81 3.03 -13.83 -12.40
C SER A 81 2.25 -12.55 -12.18
N MET A 82 2.16 -11.69 -13.21
CA MET A 82 1.34 -10.48 -13.19
C MET A 82 -0.14 -10.78 -12.92
N LEU A 83 -0.71 -11.79 -13.57
CA LEU A 83 -2.10 -12.18 -13.36
C LEU A 83 -2.35 -12.67 -11.92
N LYS A 84 -1.41 -13.46 -11.36
CA LYS A 84 -1.49 -13.93 -9.97
C LYS A 84 -1.42 -12.76 -8.98
N LEU A 85 -0.54 -11.79 -9.24
CA LEU A 85 -0.40 -10.59 -8.42
C LEU A 85 -1.67 -9.72 -8.49
N GLY A 86 -2.19 -9.48 -9.69
CA GLY A 86 -3.43 -8.70 -9.86
C GLY A 86 -4.64 -9.32 -9.16
N ARG A 87 -4.75 -10.66 -9.15
CA ARG A 87 -5.79 -11.36 -8.37
C ARG A 87 -5.60 -11.17 -6.86
N ALA A 88 -4.38 -11.28 -6.36
CA ALA A 88 -4.08 -11.05 -4.94
C ALA A 88 -4.44 -9.61 -4.52
N GLN A 89 -4.03 -8.63 -5.33
CA GLN A 89 -4.34 -7.22 -5.11
C GLN A 89 -5.86 -6.97 -5.15
N GLY A 90 -6.56 -7.45 -6.18
CA GLY A 90 -8.00 -7.29 -6.33
C GLY A 90 -8.79 -7.86 -5.16
N VAL A 91 -8.32 -8.96 -4.55
CA VAL A 91 -8.96 -9.55 -3.37
C VAL A 91 -8.74 -8.71 -2.11
N ALA A 92 -7.55 -8.14 -1.91
CA ALA A 92 -7.31 -7.20 -0.81
C ALA A 92 -8.13 -5.91 -0.97
N MET A 93 -8.27 -5.42 -2.20
CA MET A 93 -9.15 -4.29 -2.52
C MET A 93 -10.61 -4.64 -2.22
N ALA A 94 -11.08 -5.83 -2.64
CA ALA A 94 -12.44 -6.27 -2.37
C ALA A 94 -12.73 -6.39 -0.87
N ALA A 95 -11.79 -6.91 -0.07
CA ALA A 95 -11.93 -6.96 1.40
C ALA A 95 -12.04 -5.56 2.02
N SER A 96 -11.27 -4.60 1.49
CA SER A 96 -11.28 -3.20 1.95
C SER A 96 -12.59 -2.48 1.59
N LEU A 97 -13.05 -2.63 0.35
CA LEU A 97 -14.31 -2.07 -0.14
C LEU A 97 -15.53 -2.73 0.52
N TYR A 98 -15.43 -4.00 0.91
CA TYR A 98 -16.49 -4.70 1.66
C TYR A 98 -16.79 -4.04 3.02
N ARG A 99 -15.82 -3.29 3.57
CA ARG A 99 -15.99 -2.47 4.78
C ARG A 99 -16.16 -0.97 4.49
N ASN A 100 -16.38 -0.61 3.22
CA ASN A 100 -16.49 0.78 2.74
C ASN A 100 -15.26 1.64 3.04
N ILE A 101 -14.07 1.05 3.13
CA ILE A 101 -12.83 1.80 3.38
C ILE A 101 -12.28 2.31 2.04
N PRO A 102 -12.02 3.62 1.88
CA PRO A 102 -11.45 4.18 0.67
C PRO A 102 -10.05 3.65 0.39
N ILE A 103 -9.74 3.47 -0.89
CA ILE A 103 -8.49 2.87 -1.37
C ILE A 103 -7.73 3.86 -2.24
N THR A 104 -6.41 3.95 -2.06
CA THR A 104 -5.50 4.62 -2.99
C THR A 104 -4.34 3.70 -3.39
N GLU A 105 -3.95 3.73 -4.67
CA GLU A 105 -2.82 2.94 -5.18
C GLU A 105 -1.60 3.82 -5.48
N TYR A 106 -0.40 3.31 -5.20
CA TYR A 106 0.87 3.99 -5.47
C TYR A 106 1.86 3.12 -6.23
N SER A 107 2.52 3.69 -7.23
CA SER A 107 3.60 2.97 -7.92
C SER A 107 4.83 2.79 -7.00
N PRO A 108 5.62 1.72 -7.19
CA PRO A 108 6.83 1.48 -6.39
C PRO A 108 7.78 2.69 -6.38
N LYS A 109 7.93 3.35 -7.54
CA LYS A 109 8.76 4.55 -7.68
C LYS A 109 8.22 5.72 -6.86
N LYS A 110 6.90 5.87 -6.77
CA LYS A 110 6.25 6.93 -5.98
C LYS A 110 6.43 6.69 -4.48
N ILE A 111 6.33 5.43 -4.02
CA ILE A 111 6.58 5.04 -2.63
C ILE A 111 8.02 5.40 -2.24
N LYS A 112 9.00 4.95 -3.03
CA LYS A 112 10.42 5.26 -2.80
C LYS A 112 10.70 6.76 -2.80
N MET A 113 10.12 7.49 -3.76
CA MET A 113 10.23 8.95 -3.86
C MET A 113 9.65 9.65 -2.62
N ALA A 114 8.48 9.25 -2.15
CA ALA A 114 7.82 9.89 -1.01
C ALA A 114 8.62 9.73 0.29
N ILE A 115 9.28 8.59 0.48
CA ILE A 115 10.01 8.27 1.71
C ILE A 115 11.45 8.79 1.69
N THR A 116 12.14 8.65 0.56
CA THR A 116 13.60 8.87 0.48
C THR A 116 13.98 10.12 -0.33
N GLY A 117 13.03 10.74 -1.05
CA GLY A 117 13.33 11.76 -2.05
C GLY A 117 13.94 11.20 -3.35
N ASN A 118 14.11 9.88 -3.47
CA ASN A 118 14.68 9.22 -4.64
C ASN A 118 13.86 7.99 -5.06
N GLY A 119 13.26 8.04 -6.25
CA GLY A 119 12.47 6.92 -6.79
C GLY A 119 13.26 5.64 -7.08
N ASN A 120 14.59 5.71 -7.11
CA ASN A 120 15.48 4.57 -7.36
C ASN A 120 16.14 4.04 -6.08
N ALA A 121 15.71 4.47 -4.89
CA ALA A 121 16.29 4.01 -3.63
C ALA A 121 16.22 2.48 -3.45
N SER A 122 17.20 1.94 -2.73
CA SER A 122 17.25 0.53 -2.33
C SER A 122 16.25 0.24 -1.21
N LYS A 123 15.95 -1.04 -0.96
CA LYS A 123 15.04 -1.43 0.13
C LYS A 123 15.61 -1.03 1.50
N GLU A 124 16.92 -1.14 1.67
CA GLU A 124 17.65 -0.79 2.88
C GLU A 124 17.57 0.72 3.14
N GLN A 125 17.68 1.54 2.08
CA GLN A 125 17.51 3.00 2.19
C GLN A 125 16.09 3.37 2.61
N VAL A 126 15.08 2.70 2.05
CA VAL A 126 13.68 2.90 2.46
C VAL A 126 13.49 2.51 3.93
N ALA A 127 13.98 1.34 4.36
CA ALA A 127 13.86 0.86 5.73
C ALA A 127 14.54 1.81 6.73
N GLY A 128 15.76 2.28 6.44
CA GLY A 128 16.45 3.26 7.29
C GLY A 128 15.70 4.59 7.40
N MET A 129 15.11 5.07 6.31
CA MET A 129 14.27 6.27 6.34
C MET A 129 12.99 6.05 7.14
N LEU A 130 12.32 4.91 7.01
CA LEU A 130 11.14 4.56 7.81
C LEU A 130 11.46 4.50 9.29
N GLN A 131 12.60 3.93 9.66
CA GLN A 131 13.07 3.90 11.05
C GLN A 131 13.16 5.31 11.64
N ASN A 132 13.74 6.25 10.89
CA ASN A 132 13.86 7.65 11.31
C ASN A 132 12.50 8.37 11.36
N LEU A 133 11.67 8.21 10.33
CA LEU A 133 10.37 8.87 10.22
C LEU A 133 9.38 8.45 11.31
N LEU A 134 9.45 7.18 11.72
CA LEU A 134 8.57 6.59 12.74
C LEU A 134 9.24 6.49 14.12
N ASN A 135 10.44 7.07 14.27
CA ASN A 135 11.22 7.09 15.51
C ASN A 135 11.39 5.69 16.15
N LEU A 136 11.66 4.68 15.33
CA LEU A 136 11.82 3.30 15.76
C LEU A 136 13.24 3.07 16.29
N LYS A 137 13.36 2.56 17.52
CA LYS A 137 14.67 2.23 18.11
C LYS A 137 15.44 1.20 17.30
N GLU A 138 14.73 0.21 16.79
CA GLU A 138 15.24 -0.81 15.90
C GLU A 138 14.15 -1.12 14.87
N PHE A 139 14.53 -1.19 13.59
CA PHE A 139 13.60 -1.67 12.59
C PHE A 139 13.51 -3.20 12.71
N PRO A 140 12.32 -3.81 12.73
CA PRO A 140 12.21 -5.26 12.88
C PRO A 140 12.65 -5.96 11.58
N THR A 141 13.97 -6.16 11.43
CA THR A 141 14.64 -6.73 10.27
C THR A 141 14.18 -8.14 9.93
N LYS A 142 13.57 -8.85 10.88
CA LYS A 142 12.93 -10.14 10.66
C LYS A 142 11.76 -10.08 9.65
N TYR A 143 11.21 -8.88 9.39
CA TYR A 143 10.05 -8.68 8.53
C TYR A 143 10.31 -7.65 7.41
N LEU A 144 11.40 -7.79 6.65
CA LEU A 144 11.73 -6.87 5.55
C LEU A 144 10.58 -6.68 4.55
N ASP A 145 9.84 -7.74 4.20
CA ASP A 145 8.68 -7.60 3.29
C ASP A 145 7.47 -6.92 3.98
N ALA A 146 7.38 -6.98 5.31
CA ALA A 146 6.34 -6.25 6.04
C ALA A 146 6.68 -4.76 6.21
N SER A 147 7.97 -4.39 6.02
CA SER A 147 8.39 -2.99 5.89
C SER A 147 7.83 -2.32 4.64
N ASP A 148 7.58 -3.08 3.57
CA ASP A 148 7.01 -2.56 2.33
C ASP A 148 5.56 -2.10 2.55
N GLY A 149 4.76 -2.83 3.33
CA GLY A 149 3.41 -2.38 3.75
C GLY A 149 3.44 -1.08 4.57
N LEU A 150 4.44 -0.92 5.44
CA LEU A 150 4.65 0.32 6.21
C LEU A 150 5.06 1.48 5.29
N ALA A 151 5.92 1.21 4.29
CA ALA A 151 6.32 2.16 3.27
C ALA A 151 5.10 2.70 2.50
N VAL A 152 4.18 1.81 2.12
CA VAL A 152 2.93 2.17 1.44
C VAL A 152 2.07 3.11 2.32
N ALA A 153 1.92 2.79 3.62
CA ALA A 153 1.14 3.63 4.54
C ALA A 153 1.74 5.04 4.71
N VAL A 154 3.06 5.12 4.90
CA VAL A 154 3.78 6.41 5.03
C VAL A 154 3.72 7.21 3.72
N CYS A 155 3.86 6.54 2.57
CA CYS A 155 3.67 7.16 1.26
C CYS A 155 2.26 7.77 1.14
N HIS A 156 1.23 7.05 1.58
CA HIS A 156 -0.14 7.55 1.57
C HIS A 156 -0.27 8.80 2.43
N HIS A 157 0.24 8.79 3.66
CA HIS A 157 0.19 9.97 4.53
C HIS A 157 0.80 11.22 3.85
N PHE A 158 2.00 11.10 3.29
CA PHE A 158 2.67 12.23 2.63
C PHE A 158 1.95 12.74 1.39
N ASN A 159 1.18 11.89 0.71
CA ASN A 159 0.44 12.29 -0.50
C ASN A 159 -1.03 12.65 -0.21
N SER A 160 -1.59 12.25 0.93
CA SER A 160 -2.97 12.55 1.34
C SER A 160 -3.15 14.00 1.79
N GLY A 161 -2.08 14.65 2.28
CA GLY A 161 -2.06 16.07 2.65
C GLY A 161 -1.89 17.03 1.46
N THR A 162 -1.50 16.51 0.31
CA THR A 162 -1.70 17.20 -0.96
C THR A 162 -3.09 16.81 -1.40
N ILE A 163 -4.05 17.75 -1.37
CA ILE A 163 -5.29 17.58 -2.11
C ILE A 163 -4.89 17.50 -3.59
N ALA A 164 -4.48 16.32 -4.04
CA ALA A 164 -4.66 15.95 -5.42
C ALA A 164 -6.17 15.88 -5.53
N ASP A 165 -6.77 16.95 -6.07
CA ASP A 165 -8.11 16.92 -6.60
C ASP A 165 -8.34 15.51 -7.13
N THR A 166 -9.28 14.81 -6.53
CA THR A 166 -9.92 13.67 -7.17
C THR A 166 -10.60 14.23 -8.41
N LYS A 167 -9.82 14.50 -9.45
CA LYS A 167 -10.31 14.71 -10.79
C LYS A 167 -10.86 13.36 -11.21
N SER A 168 -12.13 13.15 -10.85
CA SER A 168 -13.02 12.20 -11.49
C SER A 168 -12.94 12.50 -12.98
N TYR A 169 -12.18 11.67 -13.71
CA TYR A 169 -12.22 11.70 -15.16
C TYR A 169 -13.50 10.97 -15.57
N SER A 170 -14.56 11.73 -15.82
CA SER A 170 -15.86 11.22 -16.27
C SER A 170 -15.86 10.74 -17.74
N GLY A 171 -14.69 10.62 -18.38
CA GLY A 171 -14.60 10.09 -19.74
C GLY A 171 -13.25 10.34 -20.43
N TRP A 172 -13.00 9.57 -21.49
CA TRP A 172 -11.81 9.64 -22.34
C TRP A 172 -11.57 11.05 -22.92
N ASP A 173 -12.64 11.80 -23.22
CA ASP A 173 -12.54 13.19 -23.70
C ASP A 173 -11.94 14.17 -22.68
N SER A 174 -12.21 13.95 -21.39
CA SER A 174 -11.68 14.81 -20.31
C SER A 174 -10.18 14.57 -20.10
N PHE A 175 -9.73 13.34 -20.33
CA PHE A 175 -8.31 12.96 -20.27
C PHE A 175 -7.49 13.58 -21.42
N LEU A 176 -8.05 13.58 -22.64
CA LEU A 176 -7.41 14.16 -23.84
C LEU A 176 -7.28 15.69 -23.76
N LYS A 177 -8.30 16.39 -23.24
CA LYS A 177 -8.26 17.85 -23.05
C LYS A 177 -7.16 18.30 -22.10
N GLN A 178 -6.82 17.50 -21.10
CA GLN A 178 -5.79 17.81 -20.11
C GLN A 178 -4.39 17.31 -20.50
N ASN A 179 -4.28 16.50 -21.56
CA ASN A 179 -3.02 15.95 -22.06
C ASN A 179 -2.92 16.08 -23.60
N PRO A 180 -2.93 17.31 -24.15
CA PRO A 180 -2.99 17.53 -25.59
C PRO A 180 -1.79 16.97 -26.38
N GLY A 181 -0.66 16.71 -25.70
CA GLY A 181 0.54 16.12 -26.31
C GLY A 181 0.57 14.59 -26.39
N ARG A 182 -0.49 13.88 -25.94
CA ARG A 182 -0.53 12.41 -25.89
C ARG A 182 -1.26 11.75 -27.07
N VAL A 183 -1.74 12.53 -28.03
CA VAL A 183 -2.30 12.02 -29.28
C VAL A 183 -1.21 12.03 -30.34
N LYS A 184 -0.72 10.85 -30.70
CA LYS A 184 -0.06 10.57 -31.99
C LYS A 184 -0.70 9.33 -32.58
#